data_AF-Q9UID5-F1
#
_entry.id   AF-Q9UID5-F1
#
_cell.length_a   1.000
_cell.length_b   1.000
_cell.length_c   1.000
_cell.angle_alpha   90.00
_cell.angle_beta   90.00
_cell.angle_gamma   90.00
#
_symmetry.space_group_name_H-M   'P 1'
#
loop_
_entity.id
_entity.type
_entity.pdbx_description
1 polymer ?
#
loop_
_entity_poly.entity_id
_entity_poly.type
_entity_poly.pdbx_seq_one_letter_code
_entity_poly.pdbx_strand_id
1 'polypeptide(L)'
;ARVVYGDTDSMFVLLKGATKEQSFKIGQEIAEAVTATNPKPVKLKFEKVYLPCVLQTKKRYVGYMYETLDQKDPVFDAKGIETVRRDSCPAVSKILERSLKLLFETRDISLIKQYVQRQCMKLLEGKASIQDFIFAKEYRGSFSYKPGACVPALELTRKMLTYDRRSEPQVGERVPYVIIYGTPGVPLIQLVRRPVEVLQDPTLRLNATYYITKQILPPLARIFSLIGIDVFSWYHELPRIHKATSSSRSEPEGRKGTISQYFTTLHCPVCDDLTQHGICSKCRSQPQHVAVILNQEIRELERQQEQLVKICKNCTGCFDRHIPCVSLNCPVLFKLSRVNRELSKAPYLRQLLDQF
;
A
#
# COMPACT_ATOMS: atom_id res chain seq x y z
N ALA A 1 39.54 -12.53 -3.30
CA ALA A 1 38.39 -11.71 -3.77
C ALA A 1 37.68 -12.44 -4.91
N ARG A 2 36.36 -12.25 -5.11
CA ARG A 2 35.62 -12.87 -6.24
C ARG A 2 34.67 -11.86 -6.86
N VAL A 3 34.71 -11.67 -8.18
CA VAL A 3 33.70 -10.87 -8.90
C VAL A 3 32.36 -11.60 -8.85
N VAL A 4 31.30 -10.93 -8.38
CA VAL A 4 29.95 -11.51 -8.23
C VAL A 4 28.91 -10.86 -9.13
N TYR A 5 29.20 -9.67 -9.65
CA TYR A 5 28.32 -8.97 -10.58
C TYR A 5 29.15 -7.99 -11.43
N GLY A 6 28.67 -7.73 -12.65
CA GLY A 6 29.18 -6.67 -13.50
C GLY A 6 28.11 -6.20 -14.47
N ASP A 7 28.05 -4.89 -14.71
CA ASP A 7 27.13 -4.28 -15.68
C ASP A 7 27.85 -3.19 -16.47
N THR A 8 28.35 -3.58 -17.64
CA THR A 8 29.03 -2.72 -18.64
C THR A 8 30.27 -1.99 -18.11
N ASP A 9 30.09 -1.00 -17.23
CA ASP A 9 31.10 -0.10 -16.69
C ASP A 9 31.35 -0.30 -15.18
N SER A 10 30.60 -1.18 -14.53
CA SER A 10 30.69 -1.44 -13.09
C SER A 10 30.97 -2.91 -12.75
N MET A 11 31.73 -3.15 -11.68
CA MET A 11 32.05 -4.49 -11.16
C MET A 11 31.86 -4.55 -9.65
N PHE A 12 31.28 -5.65 -9.17
CA PHE A 12 31.08 -5.91 -7.74
C PHE A 12 32.02 -7.04 -7.33
N VAL A 13 32.92 -6.72 -6.42
CA VAL A 13 33.93 -7.65 -5.91
C VAL A 13 33.56 -8.05 -4.48
N LEU A 14 33.29 -9.34 -4.28
CA LEU A 14 33.03 -9.90 -2.96
C LEU A 14 34.34 -10.13 -2.21
N LEU A 15 34.46 -9.47 -1.06
CA LEU A 15 35.51 -9.66 -0.08
C LEU A 15 34.93 -10.39 1.14
N LYS A 16 35.11 -11.72 1.20
CA LYS A 16 34.56 -12.54 2.28
C LYS A 16 35.33 -12.25 3.59
N GLY A 17 34.60 -11.93 4.66
CA GLY A 17 35.16 -11.70 5.99
C GLY A 17 35.89 -10.36 6.18
N ALA A 18 35.90 -9.49 5.17
CA ALA A 18 36.52 -8.17 5.29
C ALA A 18 35.64 -7.20 6.07
N THR A 19 36.27 -6.35 6.89
CA THR A 19 35.58 -5.22 7.53
C THR A 19 35.29 -4.11 6.51
N LYS A 20 34.50 -3.11 6.91
CA LYS A 20 34.25 -1.92 6.08
C LYS A 20 35.56 -1.24 5.71
N GLU A 21 36.43 -1.01 6.68
CA GLU A 21 37.71 -0.32 6.54
C GLU A 21 38.65 -1.08 5.60
N GLN A 22 38.75 -2.40 5.79
CA GLN A 22 39.52 -3.27 4.90
C GLN A 22 38.96 -3.26 3.47
N SER A 23 37.63 -3.23 3.32
CA SER A 23 36.99 -3.21 2.01
C SER A 23 37.27 -1.91 1.25
N PHE A 24 37.30 -0.76 1.94
CA PHE A 24 37.72 0.51 1.34
C PHE A 24 39.18 0.48 0.88
N LYS A 25 40.09 0.00 1.75
CA LYS A 25 41.51 -0.10 1.41
C LYS A 25 41.76 -1.00 0.20
N ILE A 26 41.23 -2.23 0.23
CA ILE A 26 41.38 -3.21 -0.84
C ILE A 26 40.71 -2.70 -2.13
N GLY A 27 39.55 -2.05 -2.03
CA GLY A 27 38.86 -1.48 -3.18
C GLY A 27 39.68 -0.41 -3.90
N GLN A 28 40.37 0.44 -3.13
CA GLN A 28 41.27 1.46 -3.68
C GLN A 28 42.52 0.83 -4.32
N GLU A 29 43.14 -0.15 -3.67
CA GLU A 29 44.29 -0.90 -4.22
C GLU A 29 43.94 -1.58 -5.55
N ILE A 30 42.76 -2.19 -5.65
CA ILE A 30 42.26 -2.80 -6.90
C ILE A 30 42.09 -1.72 -7.98
N ALA A 31 41.47 -0.58 -7.66
CA ALA A 31 41.23 0.49 -8.62
C ALA A 31 42.53 1.09 -9.17
N GLU A 32 43.54 1.27 -8.33
CA GLU A 32 44.87 1.77 -8.70
C GLU A 32 45.63 0.78 -9.56
N ALA A 33 45.69 -0.50 -9.17
CA ALA A 33 46.37 -1.54 -9.94
C ALA A 33 45.76 -1.71 -11.34
N VAL A 34 44.43 -1.73 -11.45
CA VAL A 34 43.74 -1.81 -12.75
C VAL A 34 43.99 -0.55 -13.57
N THR A 35 43.91 0.64 -12.97
CA THR A 35 44.19 1.90 -13.68
C THR A 35 45.62 1.94 -14.23
N ALA A 36 46.61 1.50 -13.45
CA ALA A 36 48.01 1.47 -13.88
C ALA A 36 48.26 0.52 -15.06
N THR A 37 47.43 -0.52 -15.21
CA THR A 37 47.53 -1.50 -16.31
C THR A 37 46.86 -1.01 -17.60
N ASN A 38 46.14 0.12 -17.56
CA ASN A 38 45.40 0.64 -18.70
C ASN A 38 46.00 1.95 -19.25
N PRO A 39 45.88 2.21 -20.57
CA PRO A 39 46.38 3.43 -21.17
C PRO A 39 45.56 4.65 -20.72
N LYS A 40 46.22 5.81 -20.59
CA LYS A 40 45.52 7.08 -20.36
C LYS A 40 44.58 7.38 -21.55
N PRO A 41 43.35 7.88 -21.32
CA PRO A 41 42.78 8.39 -20.07
C PRO A 41 41.93 7.38 -19.27
N VAL A 42 42.02 6.08 -19.54
CA VAL A 42 41.19 5.06 -18.89
C VAL A 42 41.55 4.96 -17.41
N LYS A 43 40.57 5.18 -16.52
CA LYS A 43 40.73 5.12 -15.07
C LYS A 43 39.57 4.36 -14.44
N LEU A 44 39.89 3.34 -13.63
CA LEU A 44 38.92 2.69 -12.78
C LEU A 44 38.80 3.49 -11.48
N LYS A 45 37.58 3.92 -11.14
CA LYS A 45 37.31 4.65 -9.90
C LYS A 45 36.65 3.70 -8.90
N PHE A 46 37.21 3.61 -7.70
CA PHE A 46 36.51 3.03 -6.58
C PHE A 46 35.40 4.00 -6.12
N GLU A 47 34.15 3.55 -6.11
CA GLU A 47 33.00 4.41 -5.83
C GLU A 47 32.44 4.22 -4.42
N LYS A 48 32.22 2.96 -4.00
CA LYS A 48 31.45 2.66 -2.79
C LYS A 48 31.59 1.21 -2.32
N VAL A 49 31.25 0.98 -1.05
CA VAL A 49 31.07 -0.35 -0.43
C VAL A 49 29.60 -0.58 -0.14
N TYR A 50 29.07 -1.77 -0.49
CA TYR A 50 27.75 -2.20 -0.01
C TYR A 50 27.87 -3.15 1.19
N LEU A 51 27.21 -2.81 2.30
CA LEU A 51 27.18 -3.63 3.51
C LEU A 51 25.91 -3.36 4.34
N PRO A 52 24.93 -4.28 4.39
CA PRO A 52 24.74 -5.48 3.55
C PRO A 52 24.21 -5.16 2.14
N CYS A 53 24.16 -6.19 1.28
CA CYS A 53 23.66 -6.11 -0.09
C CYS A 53 22.87 -7.36 -0.49
N VAL A 54 21.87 -7.19 -1.36
CA VAL A 54 21.13 -8.27 -2.03
C VAL A 54 21.19 -8.03 -3.54
N LEU A 55 21.72 -9.02 -4.24
CA LEU A 55 21.76 -9.06 -5.71
C LEU A 55 20.64 -10.00 -6.18
N GLN A 56 19.63 -9.46 -6.85
CA GLN A 56 18.45 -10.23 -7.27
C GLN A 56 18.62 -10.79 -8.68
N THR A 57 18.74 -9.91 -9.67
CA THR A 57 18.99 -10.26 -11.08
C THR A 57 19.81 -9.15 -11.73
N LYS A 58 20.15 -9.29 -13.03
CA LYS A 58 20.74 -8.20 -13.81
C LYS A 58 19.94 -6.90 -13.65
N LYS A 59 20.62 -5.80 -13.35
CA LYS A 59 20.05 -4.46 -13.11
C LYS A 59 19.05 -4.39 -11.95
N ARG A 60 19.04 -5.38 -11.05
CA ARG A 60 18.17 -5.43 -9.87
C ARG A 60 18.94 -5.81 -8.62
N TYR A 61 19.28 -4.82 -7.81
CA TYR A 61 20.01 -5.00 -6.56
C TYR A 61 19.67 -3.90 -5.56
N VAL A 62 19.94 -4.18 -4.29
CA VAL A 62 19.68 -3.25 -3.19
C VAL A 62 20.67 -3.46 -2.07
N GLY A 63 21.11 -2.39 -1.41
CA GLY A 63 22.03 -2.50 -0.30
C GLY A 63 22.18 -1.19 0.46
N TYR A 64 22.84 -1.29 1.60
CA TYR A 64 23.34 -0.15 2.33
C TYR A 64 24.69 0.24 1.79
N MET A 65 24.75 1.46 1.24
CA MET A 65 25.91 2.01 0.56
C MET A 65 26.69 2.94 1.50
N TYR A 66 28.01 2.78 1.48
CA TYR A 66 28.98 3.67 2.09
C TYR A 66 29.90 4.22 1.01
N GLU A 67 29.98 5.55 0.88
CA GLU A 67 30.86 6.24 -0.07
C GLU A 67 32.20 6.61 0.55
N THR A 68 32.22 6.82 1.86
CA THR A 68 33.44 7.16 2.61
C THR A 68 33.60 6.24 3.83
N LEU A 69 34.84 6.13 4.30
CA LEU A 69 35.17 5.31 5.47
C LEU A 69 34.56 5.90 6.75
N ASP A 70 34.56 7.22 6.88
CA ASP A 70 34.04 7.96 8.05
C ASP A 70 32.51 8.00 8.11
N GLN A 71 31.82 7.60 7.03
CA GLN A 71 30.37 7.53 7.00
C GLN A 71 29.86 6.51 8.03
N LYS A 72 29.13 7.01 9.03
CA LYS A 72 28.50 6.21 10.08
C LYS A 72 27.21 5.56 9.59
N ASP A 73 26.29 6.38 9.07
CA ASP A 73 24.97 5.93 8.63
C ASP A 73 24.97 5.55 7.15
N PRO A 74 24.50 4.34 6.80
CA PRO A 74 24.44 3.93 5.39
C PRO A 74 23.35 4.67 4.62
N VAL A 75 23.55 4.79 3.31
CA VAL A 75 22.49 5.22 2.38
C VAL A 75 21.80 3.99 1.79
N PHE A 76 20.47 3.92 1.87
CA PHE A 76 19.70 2.88 1.20
C PHE A 76 19.70 3.11 -0.30
N ASP A 77 20.46 2.30 -1.04
CA ASP A 77 20.53 2.37 -2.49
C ASP A 77 19.87 1.14 -3.13
N ALA A 78 18.93 1.40 -4.02
CA ALA A 78 18.09 0.41 -4.68
C ALA A 78 18.08 0.67 -6.19
N LYS A 79 18.45 -0.33 -6.97
CA LYS A 79 18.46 -0.26 -8.44
C LYS A 79 17.49 -1.27 -9.02
N GLY A 80 16.58 -0.81 -9.86
CA GLY A 80 15.65 -1.64 -10.66
C GLY A 80 14.63 -2.48 -9.89
N ILE A 81 14.66 -2.48 -8.55
CA ILE A 81 13.64 -3.10 -7.69
C ILE A 81 12.43 -2.15 -7.52
N GLU A 82 11.33 -2.68 -6.98
CA GLU A 82 10.03 -2.01 -6.94
C GLU A 82 9.99 -0.78 -6.01
N THR A 83 11.01 -0.56 -5.18
CA THR A 83 11.11 0.66 -4.37
C THR A 83 11.33 1.91 -5.23
N VAL A 84 11.99 1.79 -6.38
CA VAL A 84 12.32 2.92 -7.28
C VAL A 84 11.50 2.94 -8.56
N ARG A 85 10.70 1.90 -8.82
CA ARG A 85 9.83 1.83 -9.99
C ARG A 85 8.51 2.52 -9.72
N ARG A 86 7.95 3.16 -10.75
CA ARG A 86 6.68 3.90 -10.68
C ARG A 86 5.50 3.15 -11.29
N ASP A 87 5.65 1.85 -11.57
CA ASP A 87 4.63 0.99 -12.17
C ASP A 87 3.77 0.27 -11.12
N SER A 88 4.28 0.10 -9.90
CA SER A 88 3.55 -0.42 -8.75
C SER A 88 2.87 0.67 -7.93
N CYS A 89 1.93 0.29 -7.06
CA CYS A 89 1.32 1.22 -6.11
C CYS A 89 2.29 1.55 -4.96
N PRO A 90 2.18 2.74 -4.32
CA PRO A 90 3.10 3.17 -3.25
C PRO A 90 3.23 2.20 -2.08
N ALA A 91 2.17 1.45 -1.75
CA ALA A 91 2.19 0.42 -0.71
C ALA A 91 3.28 -0.62 -0.96
N VAL A 92 3.47 -1.06 -2.20
CA VAL A 92 4.50 -2.06 -2.55
C VAL A 92 5.88 -1.54 -2.22
N SER A 93 6.21 -0.33 -2.69
CA SER A 93 7.50 0.30 -2.47
C SER A 93 7.77 0.52 -0.97
N LYS A 94 6.80 1.05 -0.22
CA LYS A 94 6.92 1.30 1.23
C LYS A 94 7.09 0.01 2.04
N ILE A 95 6.31 -1.03 1.73
CA ILE A 95 6.37 -2.32 2.44
C ILE A 95 7.69 -3.02 2.13
N LEU A 96 8.11 -3.04 0.86
CA LEU A 96 9.36 -3.64 0.43
C LEU A 96 10.57 -2.95 1.06
N GLU A 97 10.63 -1.61 0.98
CA GLU A 97 11.72 -0.82 1.56
C GLU A 97 11.82 -1.05 3.07
N ARG A 98 10.71 -0.98 3.80
CA ARG A 98 10.73 -1.21 5.25
C ARG A 98 11.14 -2.64 5.58
N SER A 99 10.70 -3.64 4.82
CA SER A 99 11.09 -5.04 5.03
C SER A 99 12.60 -5.26 4.79
N LEU A 100 13.17 -4.60 3.78
CA LEU A 100 14.61 -4.64 3.49
C LEU A 100 15.43 -3.91 4.56
N LYS A 101 14.97 -2.75 5.04
CA LYS A 101 15.62 -2.04 6.15
C LYS A 101 15.63 -2.90 7.41
N LEU A 102 14.51 -3.53 7.77
CA LEU A 102 14.44 -4.47 8.90
C LEU A 102 15.41 -5.65 8.71
N LEU A 103 15.49 -6.22 7.51
CA LEU A 103 16.45 -7.28 7.19
C LEU A 103 17.91 -6.83 7.39
N PHE A 104 18.25 -5.62 6.95
CA PHE A 104 19.61 -5.11 7.00
C PHE A 104 20.03 -4.69 8.41
N GLU A 105 19.11 -4.13 9.19
CA GLU A 105 19.35 -3.64 10.56
C GLU A 105 19.34 -4.76 11.59
N THR A 106 18.30 -5.61 11.57
CA THR A 106 18.05 -6.58 12.64
C THR A 106 18.47 -7.99 12.29
N ARG A 107 18.45 -8.34 10.99
CA ARG A 107 18.63 -9.72 10.49
C ARG A 107 17.63 -10.72 11.09
N ASP A 108 16.56 -10.25 11.72
CA ASP A 108 15.52 -11.08 12.31
C ASP A 108 14.32 -11.21 11.38
N ILE A 109 14.14 -12.43 10.87
CA ILE A 109 13.05 -12.80 9.97
C ILE A 109 11.69 -12.73 10.67
N SER A 110 11.64 -12.97 11.98
CA SER A 110 10.41 -12.96 12.77
C SER A 110 9.78 -11.57 12.79
N LEU A 111 10.60 -10.54 12.98
CA LEU A 111 10.15 -9.14 12.94
C LEU A 111 9.61 -8.75 11.56
N ILE A 112 10.25 -9.23 10.49
CA ILE A 112 9.80 -8.99 9.12
C ILE A 112 8.47 -9.70 8.87
N LYS A 113 8.34 -10.96 9.27
CA LYS A 113 7.11 -11.74 9.16
C LYS A 113 5.95 -11.03 9.85
N GLN A 114 6.12 -10.64 11.11
CA GLN A 114 5.12 -9.90 11.88
C GLN A 114 4.73 -8.58 11.20
N TYR A 115 5.72 -7.85 10.67
CA TYR A 115 5.47 -6.61 9.94
C TYR A 115 4.61 -6.86 8.69
N VAL A 116 5.00 -7.80 7.83
CA VAL A 116 4.29 -8.12 6.58
C VAL A 116 2.87 -8.62 6.88
N GLN A 117 2.70 -9.50 7.86
CA GLN A 117 1.39 -9.99 8.32
C GLN A 117 0.50 -8.84 8.80
N ARG A 118 1.04 -7.90 9.58
CA ARG A 118 0.31 -6.71 10.03
C ARG A 118 -0.15 -5.83 8.86
N GLN A 119 0.69 -5.64 7.84
CA GLN A 119 0.30 -4.87 6.66
C GLN A 119 -0.78 -5.57 5.84
N CYS A 120 -0.71 -6.90 5.71
CA CYS A 120 -1.74 -7.70 5.04
C CYS A 120 -3.07 -7.60 5.80
N MET A 121 -3.07 -7.77 7.12
CA MET A 121 -4.26 -7.63 7.97
C MET A 121 -4.87 -6.23 7.88
N LYS A 122 -4.05 -5.17 7.91
CA LYS A 122 -4.52 -3.78 7.75
C LYS A 122 -5.29 -3.57 6.44
N LEU A 123 -4.88 -4.23 5.36
CA LEU A 123 -5.56 -4.16 4.07
C LEU A 123 -6.83 -5.03 4.05
N LEU A 124 -6.80 -6.25 4.59
CA LEU A 124 -7.98 -7.12 4.70
C LEU A 124 -9.10 -6.49 5.54
N GLU A 125 -8.73 -5.83 6.64
CA GLU A 125 -9.66 -5.10 7.52
C GLU A 125 -10.21 -3.81 6.88
N GLY A 126 -9.67 -3.38 5.73
CA GLY A 126 -10.07 -2.13 5.08
C GLY A 126 -9.59 -0.86 5.79
N LYS A 127 -8.64 -0.97 6.73
CA LYS A 127 -8.08 0.16 7.47
C LYS A 127 -6.96 0.89 6.71
N ALA A 128 -6.46 0.28 5.63
CA ALA A 128 -5.38 0.83 4.82
C ALA A 128 -5.85 2.07 4.00
N SER A 129 -4.97 3.06 3.83
CA SER A 129 -5.30 4.26 3.07
C SER A 129 -5.37 3.94 1.58
N ILE A 130 -6.48 4.29 0.92
CA ILE A 130 -6.65 4.07 -0.53
C ILE A 130 -5.53 4.71 -1.33
N GLN A 131 -5.00 5.85 -0.88
CA GLN A 131 -3.90 6.58 -1.53
C GLN A 131 -2.68 5.68 -1.82
N ASP A 132 -2.34 4.78 -0.89
CA ASP A 132 -1.19 3.89 -1.04
C ASP A 132 -1.40 2.77 -2.08
N PHE A 133 -2.64 2.59 -2.54
CA PHE A 133 -3.05 1.55 -3.50
C PHE A 133 -3.42 2.12 -4.87
N ILE A 134 -3.25 3.42 -5.09
CA ILE A 134 -3.45 4.07 -6.38
C ILE A 134 -2.27 3.71 -7.29
N PHE A 135 -2.58 3.08 -8.43
CA PHE A 135 -1.67 2.94 -9.55
C PHE A 135 -1.73 4.18 -10.43
N ALA A 136 -0.67 4.43 -11.20
CA ALA A 136 -0.65 5.48 -12.21
C ALA A 136 0.00 4.94 -13.49
N LYS A 137 -0.79 4.76 -14.55
CA LYS A 137 -0.33 4.23 -15.84
C LYS A 137 -0.41 5.31 -16.91
N GLU A 138 0.66 5.42 -17.68
CA GLU A 138 0.73 6.33 -18.82
C GLU A 138 -0.33 6.01 -19.88
N TYR A 139 -1.04 7.04 -20.31
CA TYR A 139 -1.94 7.02 -21.44
C TYR A 139 -1.17 7.34 -22.72
N ARG A 140 -1.26 6.47 -23.72
CA ARG A 140 -0.50 6.58 -24.98
C ARG A 140 -1.31 7.20 -26.12
N GLY A 141 -2.55 7.59 -25.87
CA GLY A 141 -3.50 8.05 -26.88
C GLY A 141 -4.32 6.90 -27.48
N SER A 142 -5.61 7.15 -27.73
CA SER A 142 -6.59 6.15 -28.17
C SER A 142 -6.13 5.29 -29.36
N PHE A 143 -5.50 5.93 -30.35
CA PHE A 143 -5.07 5.30 -31.61
C PHE A 143 -3.74 4.55 -31.52
N SER A 144 -2.96 4.75 -30.44
CA SER A 144 -1.66 4.08 -30.27
C SER A 144 -1.79 2.61 -29.80
N TYR A 145 -2.95 2.24 -29.28
CA TYR A 145 -3.20 0.93 -28.71
C TYR A 145 -3.68 -0.05 -29.78
N LYS A 146 -3.20 -1.29 -29.71
CA LYS A 146 -3.68 -2.37 -30.57
C LYS A 146 -5.18 -2.63 -30.33
N PRO A 147 -5.94 -3.07 -31.34
CA PRO A 147 -7.31 -3.55 -31.15
C PRO A 147 -7.37 -4.61 -30.05
N GLY A 148 -8.31 -4.47 -29.11
CA GLY A 148 -8.45 -5.38 -27.95
C GLY A 148 -7.46 -5.16 -26.80
N ALA A 149 -6.61 -4.12 -26.84
CA ALA A 149 -5.70 -3.83 -25.73
C ALA A 149 -6.46 -3.57 -24.41
N CYS A 150 -6.14 -4.38 -23.40
CA CYS A 150 -6.70 -4.30 -22.05
C CYS A 150 -5.77 -3.51 -21.12
N VAL A 151 -5.68 -2.18 -21.32
CA VAL A 151 -4.85 -1.29 -20.51
C VAL A 151 -5.76 -0.46 -19.58
N PRO A 152 -5.51 -0.43 -18.25
CA PRO A 152 -6.35 0.31 -17.31
C PRO A 152 -6.56 1.78 -17.67
N ALA A 153 -5.50 2.49 -18.09
CA ALA A 153 -5.60 3.89 -18.52
C ALA A 153 -6.56 4.05 -19.71
N LEU A 154 -6.44 3.20 -20.73
CA LEU A 154 -7.30 3.22 -21.90
C LEU A 154 -8.76 2.90 -21.57
N GLU A 155 -8.98 1.88 -20.73
CA GLU A 155 -10.32 1.46 -20.33
C GLU A 155 -11.04 2.56 -19.53
N LEU A 156 -10.33 3.22 -18.61
CA LEU A 156 -10.87 4.37 -17.90
C LEU A 156 -11.15 5.52 -18.84
N THR A 157 -10.23 5.86 -19.75
CA THR A 157 -10.46 6.91 -20.74
C THR A 157 -11.71 6.66 -21.57
N ARG A 158 -11.92 5.43 -22.07
CA ARG A 158 -13.14 5.06 -22.80
C ARG A 158 -14.40 5.33 -21.99
N LYS A 159 -14.40 4.97 -20.70
CA LYS A 159 -15.52 5.25 -19.80
C LYS A 159 -15.71 6.73 -19.53
N MET A 160 -14.64 7.52 -19.40
CA MET A 160 -14.78 8.96 -19.18
C MET A 160 -15.36 9.65 -20.42
N LEU A 161 -14.93 9.24 -21.61
CA LEU A 161 -15.40 9.76 -22.89
C LEU A 161 -16.89 9.53 -23.15
N THR A 162 -17.50 8.50 -22.55
CA THR A 162 -18.96 8.31 -22.66
C THR A 162 -19.75 9.35 -21.87
N TYR A 163 -19.16 9.92 -20.81
CA TYR A 163 -19.78 10.97 -20.01
C TYR A 163 -19.40 12.37 -20.50
N ASP A 164 -18.12 12.59 -20.80
CA ASP A 164 -17.59 13.87 -21.26
C ASP A 164 -16.48 13.65 -22.29
N ARG A 165 -16.70 14.11 -23.53
CA ARG A 165 -15.72 14.01 -24.62
C ARG A 165 -14.44 14.80 -24.35
N ARG A 166 -14.48 15.84 -23.52
CA ARG A 166 -13.32 16.68 -23.18
C ARG A 166 -12.47 16.10 -22.05
N SER A 167 -12.90 15.01 -21.45
CA SER A 167 -12.18 14.35 -20.36
C SER A 167 -11.02 13.46 -20.83
N GLU A 168 -10.71 13.41 -22.13
CA GLU A 168 -9.59 12.60 -22.63
C GLU A 168 -8.26 13.05 -22.01
N PRO A 169 -7.50 12.13 -21.38
CA PRO A 169 -6.16 12.45 -20.88
C PRO A 169 -5.20 12.79 -22.03
N GLN A 170 -4.20 13.60 -21.73
CA GLN A 170 -3.14 13.90 -22.69
C GLN A 170 -2.23 12.69 -22.90
N VAL A 171 -1.60 12.60 -24.08
CA VAL A 171 -0.59 11.57 -24.35
C VAL A 171 0.60 11.77 -23.41
N GLY A 172 1.02 10.70 -22.73
CA GLY A 172 2.04 10.73 -21.68
C GLY A 172 1.47 11.00 -20.28
N GLU A 173 0.20 11.40 -20.15
CA GLU A 173 -0.43 11.64 -18.87
C GLU A 173 -0.60 10.31 -18.10
N ARG A 174 -0.35 10.34 -16.79
CA ARG A 174 -0.49 9.16 -15.94
C ARG A 174 -1.88 9.12 -15.31
N VAL A 175 -2.72 8.24 -15.82
CA VAL A 175 -4.09 8.06 -15.35
C VAL A 175 -4.09 7.26 -14.04
N PRO A 176 -4.59 7.83 -12.93
CA PRO A 176 -4.65 7.15 -11.65
C PRO A 176 -5.83 6.17 -11.58
N TYR A 177 -5.60 4.98 -11.02
CA TYR A 177 -6.64 3.97 -10.87
C TYR A 177 -6.42 3.04 -9.67
N VAL A 178 -7.50 2.39 -9.25
CA VAL A 178 -7.50 1.35 -8.22
C VAL A 178 -8.26 0.12 -8.72
N ILE A 179 -7.98 -1.04 -8.11
CA ILE A 179 -8.67 -2.29 -8.44
C ILE A 179 -9.60 -2.65 -7.29
N ILE A 180 -10.90 -2.66 -7.58
CA ILE A 180 -11.93 -2.98 -6.61
C ILE A 180 -12.21 -4.48 -6.53
N TYR A 181 -12.80 -4.91 -5.43
CA TYR A 181 -13.31 -6.26 -5.28
C TYR A 181 -14.43 -6.52 -6.29
N GLY A 182 -14.46 -7.74 -6.83
CA GLY A 182 -15.48 -8.19 -7.77
C GLY A 182 -15.83 -9.65 -7.54
N THR A 183 -16.88 -10.12 -8.20
CA THR A 183 -17.24 -11.53 -8.15
C THR A 183 -16.10 -12.40 -8.72
N PRO A 184 -15.86 -13.59 -8.16
CA PRO A 184 -14.86 -14.51 -8.70
C PRO A 184 -15.09 -14.77 -10.20
N GLY A 185 -14.02 -14.77 -10.99
CA GLY A 185 -14.08 -14.99 -12.44
C GLY A 185 -14.22 -13.72 -13.29
N VAL A 186 -14.54 -12.56 -12.69
CA VAL A 186 -14.59 -11.30 -13.44
C VAL A 186 -13.18 -10.87 -13.87
N PRO A 187 -12.97 -10.49 -15.15
CA PRO A 187 -11.70 -9.98 -15.61
C PRO A 187 -11.25 -8.73 -14.85
N LEU A 188 -9.97 -8.68 -14.45
CA LEU A 188 -9.42 -7.55 -13.67
C LEU A 188 -9.65 -6.18 -14.31
N ILE A 189 -9.64 -6.10 -15.64
CA ILE A 189 -9.85 -4.85 -16.38
C ILE A 189 -11.23 -4.24 -16.10
N GLN A 190 -12.25 -5.06 -15.83
CA GLN A 190 -13.59 -4.60 -15.47
C GLN A 190 -13.68 -4.09 -14.03
N LEU A 191 -12.74 -4.50 -13.18
CA LEU A 191 -12.64 -4.08 -11.77
C LEU A 191 -11.79 -2.83 -11.58
N VAL A 192 -11.32 -2.21 -12.66
CA VAL A 192 -10.60 -0.93 -12.62
C VAL A 192 -11.59 0.20 -12.37
N ARG A 193 -11.29 1.06 -11.40
CA ARG A 193 -12.07 2.27 -11.04
C ARG A 193 -11.16 3.47 -10.85
N ARG A 194 -11.72 4.67 -10.99
CA ARG A 194 -11.02 5.91 -10.63
C ARG A 194 -11.02 6.06 -9.10
N PRO A 195 -9.97 6.63 -8.49
CA PRO A 195 -9.95 6.84 -7.04
C PRO A 195 -11.14 7.66 -6.53
N VAL A 196 -11.59 8.66 -7.30
CA VAL A 196 -12.75 9.50 -6.96
C VAL A 196 -14.03 8.68 -6.83
N GLU A 197 -14.26 7.71 -7.72
CA GLU A 197 -15.44 6.84 -7.69
C GLU A 197 -15.49 6.02 -6.40
N VAL A 198 -14.33 5.52 -5.94
CA VAL A 198 -14.21 4.74 -4.70
C VAL A 198 -14.35 5.61 -3.46
N LEU A 199 -13.99 6.90 -3.53
CA LEU A 199 -14.22 7.85 -2.44
C LEU A 199 -15.70 8.26 -2.32
N GLN A 200 -16.44 8.26 -3.42
CA GLN A 200 -17.86 8.64 -3.48
C GLN A 200 -18.79 7.48 -3.13
N ASP A 201 -18.46 6.25 -3.57
CA ASP A 201 -19.30 5.07 -3.36
C ASP A 201 -18.77 4.18 -2.22
N PRO A 202 -19.49 4.11 -1.08
CA PRO A 202 -19.06 3.30 0.07
C PRO A 202 -19.16 1.79 -0.19
N THR A 203 -19.92 1.34 -1.19
CA THR A 203 -20.03 -0.08 -1.53
C THR A 203 -18.75 -0.61 -2.19
N LEU A 204 -17.99 0.27 -2.84
CA LEU A 204 -16.74 -0.09 -3.49
C LEU A 204 -15.63 -0.27 -2.45
N ARG A 205 -14.91 -1.38 -2.58
CA ARG A 205 -13.78 -1.73 -1.70
C ARG A 205 -12.61 -2.21 -2.53
N LEU A 206 -11.40 -1.96 -2.05
CA LEU A 206 -10.19 -2.47 -2.68
C LEU A 206 -10.19 -4.00 -2.70
N ASN A 207 -9.68 -4.58 -3.78
CA ASN A 207 -9.46 -6.02 -3.87
C ASN A 207 -8.22 -6.43 -3.06
N ALA A 208 -8.38 -6.59 -1.74
CA ALA A 208 -7.29 -6.90 -0.83
C ALA A 208 -6.48 -8.13 -1.29
N THR A 209 -7.16 -9.20 -1.71
CA THR A 209 -6.53 -10.43 -2.21
C THR A 209 -5.64 -10.18 -3.42
N TYR A 210 -6.11 -9.40 -4.40
CA TYR A 210 -5.30 -9.02 -5.56
C TYR A 210 -4.05 -8.23 -5.15
N TYR A 211 -4.19 -7.19 -4.33
CA TYR A 211 -3.05 -6.37 -3.93
C TYR A 211 -2.03 -7.17 -3.11
N ILE A 212 -2.48 -8.03 -2.20
CA ILE A 212 -1.57 -8.87 -1.40
C ILE A 212 -0.85 -9.86 -2.32
N THR A 213 -1.59 -10.70 -3.03
CA THR A 213 -1.03 -11.86 -3.75
C THR A 213 -0.33 -11.49 -5.05
N LYS A 214 -0.75 -10.43 -5.75
CA LYS A 214 -0.21 -10.04 -7.06
C LYS A 214 0.71 -8.83 -7.02
N GLN A 215 0.68 -8.03 -5.95
CA GLN A 215 1.46 -6.77 -5.89
C GLN A 215 2.47 -6.77 -4.74
N ILE A 216 2.04 -7.04 -3.51
CA ILE A 216 2.89 -6.91 -2.30
C ILE A 216 3.81 -8.12 -2.12
N LEU A 217 3.27 -9.34 -2.17
CA LEU A 217 4.04 -10.55 -1.89
C LEU A 217 5.07 -10.90 -2.98
N PRO A 218 4.82 -10.74 -4.30
CA PRO A 218 5.80 -11.17 -5.30
C PRO A 218 7.17 -10.46 -5.24
N PRO A 219 7.26 -9.13 -4.99
CA PRO A 219 8.55 -8.47 -4.75
C PRO A 219 9.28 -8.97 -3.51
N LEU A 220 8.55 -9.17 -2.41
CA LEU A 220 9.13 -9.74 -1.18
C LEU A 220 9.65 -11.16 -1.46
N ALA A 221 8.82 -12.01 -2.08
CA ALA A 221 9.15 -13.41 -2.36
C ALA A 221 10.43 -13.55 -3.18
N ARG A 222 10.65 -12.74 -4.22
CA ARG A 222 11.88 -12.83 -5.02
C ARG A 222 13.17 -12.43 -4.27
N ILE A 223 13.06 -11.67 -3.18
CA ILE A 223 14.21 -11.30 -2.34
C ILE A 223 14.40 -12.37 -1.27
N PHE A 224 13.33 -12.71 -0.54
CA PHE A 224 13.37 -13.67 0.56
C PHE A 224 13.60 -15.11 0.09
N SER A 225 13.27 -15.46 -1.16
CA SER A 225 13.62 -16.75 -1.76
C SER A 225 15.14 -16.96 -1.84
N LEU A 226 15.95 -15.89 -1.94
CA LEU A 226 17.42 -15.99 -1.96
C LEU A 226 17.98 -16.50 -0.63
N ILE A 227 17.22 -16.37 0.45
CA ILE A 227 17.55 -16.89 1.78
C ILE A 227 16.66 -18.08 2.18
N GLY A 228 15.96 -18.69 1.22
CA GLY A 228 15.18 -19.91 1.43
C GLY A 228 13.83 -19.73 2.14
N ILE A 229 13.28 -18.52 2.13
CA ILE A 229 12.02 -18.21 2.84
C ILE A 229 10.85 -18.10 1.86
N ASP A 230 9.76 -18.82 2.15
CA ASP A 230 8.49 -18.66 1.45
C ASP A 230 7.60 -17.60 2.14
N VAL A 231 7.50 -16.43 1.51
CA VAL A 231 6.68 -15.31 2.00
C VAL A 231 5.18 -15.57 1.81
N PHE A 232 4.77 -16.42 0.87
CA PHE A 232 3.35 -16.73 0.66
C PHE A 232 2.77 -17.53 1.83
N SER A 233 3.57 -18.42 2.44
CA SER A 233 3.19 -19.12 3.67
C SER A 233 2.73 -18.17 4.78
N TRP A 234 3.39 -17.02 4.95
CA TRP A 234 3.05 -16.02 5.98
C TRP A 234 1.64 -15.46 5.81
N TYR A 235 1.17 -15.34 4.57
CA TYR A 235 -0.18 -14.90 4.26
C TYR A 235 -1.20 -16.03 4.49
N HIS A 236 -0.85 -17.27 4.19
CA HIS A 236 -1.72 -18.43 4.40
C HIS A 236 -1.94 -18.76 5.88
N GLU A 237 -0.98 -18.45 6.74
CA GLU A 237 -1.10 -18.58 8.20
C GLU A 237 -2.04 -17.54 8.83
N LEU A 238 -2.38 -16.46 8.13
CA LEU A 238 -3.29 -15.45 8.69
C LEU A 238 -4.69 -16.03 8.88
N PRO A 239 -5.37 -15.69 10.00
CA PRO A 239 -6.74 -16.11 10.19
C PRO A 239 -7.59 -15.52 9.06
N ARG A 240 -8.33 -16.38 8.35
CA ARG A 240 -9.26 -15.97 7.28
C ARG A 240 -10.50 -15.34 7.87
N ILE A 241 -10.35 -14.22 8.57
CA ILE A 241 -11.46 -13.47 9.15
C ILE A 241 -12.18 -12.75 8.02
N HIS A 242 -13.16 -13.42 7.40
CA HIS A 242 -14.14 -12.74 6.57
C HIS A 242 -15.12 -12.04 7.51
N LYS A 243 -14.79 -10.82 7.98
CA LYS A 243 -15.79 -9.98 8.63
C LYS A 243 -16.82 -9.61 7.57
N ALA A 244 -17.95 -10.31 7.56
CA ALA A 244 -19.14 -9.93 6.82
C ALA A 244 -19.46 -8.50 7.25
N THR A 245 -19.18 -7.55 6.37
CA THR A 245 -19.28 -6.14 6.72
C THR A 245 -20.76 -5.83 6.53
N SER A 246 -21.48 -5.70 7.65
CA SER A 246 -22.87 -5.30 7.66
C SER A 246 -22.99 -3.96 6.94
N SER A 247 -23.48 -3.98 5.70
CA SER A 247 -23.88 -2.78 4.98
C SER A 247 -24.98 -2.12 5.80
N SER A 248 -24.68 -0.94 6.34
CA SER A 248 -25.67 -0.08 7.01
C SER A 248 -26.84 0.18 6.07
N ARG A 249 -28.05 -0.03 6.57
CA ARG A 249 -29.31 0.21 5.87
C ARG A 249 -29.38 1.66 5.40
N SER A 250 -29.41 1.87 4.09
CA SER A 250 -29.97 3.08 3.49
C SER A 250 -30.26 2.85 2.00
N GLU A 251 -31.25 2.03 1.67
CA GLU A 251 -32.01 2.20 0.43
C GLU A 251 -33.51 1.94 0.69
N PRO A 252 -34.40 2.81 0.15
CA PRO A 252 -35.81 2.52 0.03
C PRO A 252 -36.02 1.52 -1.12
N GLU A 253 -37.00 0.64 -0.91
CA GLU A 253 -37.61 -0.32 -1.85
C GLU A 253 -37.11 -0.32 -3.32
N GLY A 254 -36.12 -1.17 -3.63
CA GLY A 254 -35.78 -1.44 -5.03
C GLY A 254 -34.58 -2.37 -5.24
N ARG A 255 -34.86 -3.67 -5.49
CA ARG A 255 -33.93 -4.74 -5.93
C ARG A 255 -32.94 -5.27 -4.87
N LYS A 256 -33.37 -6.31 -4.17
CA LYS A 256 -32.59 -7.16 -3.25
C LYS A 256 -31.71 -8.13 -4.05
N GLY A 257 -30.39 -8.08 -3.87
CA GLY A 257 -29.42 -8.75 -4.76
C GLY A 257 -28.50 -9.81 -4.14
N THR A 258 -28.47 -10.01 -2.81
CA THR A 258 -27.51 -10.94 -2.18
C THR A 258 -28.11 -11.71 -0.99
N ILE A 259 -27.72 -12.99 -0.86
CA ILE A 259 -28.10 -13.91 0.25
C ILE A 259 -27.79 -13.32 1.64
N SER A 260 -26.78 -12.46 1.76
CA SER A 260 -26.43 -11.75 3.00
C SER A 260 -27.53 -10.82 3.52
N GLN A 261 -28.51 -10.43 2.69
CA GLN A 261 -29.67 -9.65 3.10
C GLN A 261 -30.71 -10.49 3.88
N TYR A 262 -30.59 -11.83 3.84
CA TYR A 262 -31.47 -12.77 4.55
C TYR A 262 -30.88 -13.29 5.86
N PHE A 263 -29.57 -13.10 6.10
CA PHE A 263 -28.87 -13.49 7.33
C PHE A 263 -28.38 -12.24 8.07
N THR A 264 -29.19 -11.74 9.00
CA THR A 264 -28.84 -10.59 9.85
C THR A 264 -27.93 -11.05 10.99
N THR A 265 -26.66 -11.33 10.71
CA THR A 265 -25.64 -11.46 11.76
C THR A 265 -25.15 -10.06 12.12
N LEU A 266 -25.67 -9.49 13.22
CA LEU A 266 -25.12 -8.28 13.80
C LEU A 266 -24.01 -8.66 14.77
N HIS A 267 -23.01 -7.80 14.92
CA HIS A 267 -22.00 -7.92 15.96
C HIS A 267 -22.25 -6.86 17.02
N CYS A 268 -22.08 -7.22 18.29
CA CYS A 268 -22.19 -6.28 19.39
C CYS A 268 -21.04 -5.27 19.28
N PRO A 269 -21.30 -3.95 19.25
CA PRO A 269 -20.26 -2.94 19.10
C PRO A 269 -19.27 -2.90 20.28
N VAL A 270 -19.61 -3.51 21.42
CA VAL A 270 -18.78 -3.51 22.63
C VAL A 270 -17.85 -4.72 22.71
N CYS A 271 -18.34 -5.93 22.41
CA CYS A 271 -17.56 -7.17 22.57
C CYS A 271 -17.32 -7.94 21.26
N ASP A 272 -17.83 -7.47 20.12
CA ASP A 272 -17.77 -8.13 18.80
C ASP A 272 -18.46 -9.51 18.73
N ASP A 273 -19.20 -9.93 19.77
CA ASP A 273 -20.00 -11.17 19.76
C ASP A 273 -21.20 -11.04 18.82
N LEU A 274 -21.59 -12.15 18.19
CA LEU A 274 -22.78 -12.23 17.35
C LEU A 274 -24.06 -11.95 18.17
N THR A 275 -24.95 -11.13 17.63
CA THR A 275 -26.21 -10.73 18.24
C THR A 275 -27.30 -10.52 17.18
N GLN A 276 -28.55 -10.63 17.60
CA GLN A 276 -29.74 -10.29 16.79
C GLN A 276 -30.38 -8.96 17.24
N HIS A 277 -29.97 -8.43 18.40
CA HIS A 277 -30.60 -7.29 19.06
C HIS A 277 -29.70 -6.04 19.14
N GLY A 278 -28.68 -5.95 18.27
CA GLY A 278 -27.69 -4.86 18.24
C GLY A 278 -26.64 -4.95 19.35
N ILE A 279 -27.04 -5.12 20.60
CA ILE A 279 -26.15 -5.38 21.75
C ILE A 279 -26.42 -6.79 22.30
N CYS A 280 -25.38 -7.52 22.69
CA CYS A 280 -25.54 -8.88 23.22
C CYS A 280 -26.10 -8.85 24.66
N SER A 281 -26.72 -9.94 25.10
CA SER A 281 -27.32 -10.05 26.44
C SER A 281 -26.31 -9.79 27.57
N LYS A 282 -25.05 -10.22 27.40
CA LYS A 282 -23.96 -9.97 28.36
C LYS A 282 -23.70 -8.48 28.54
N CYS A 283 -23.48 -7.75 27.45
CA CYS A 283 -23.26 -6.29 27.51
C CYS A 283 -24.51 -5.55 27.99
N ARG A 284 -25.71 -6.05 27.69
CA ARG A 284 -26.98 -5.48 28.17
C ARG A 284 -27.10 -5.47 29.69
N SER A 285 -26.43 -6.41 30.39
CA SER A 285 -26.40 -6.45 31.86
C SER A 285 -25.58 -5.33 32.51
N GLN A 286 -24.75 -4.62 31.72
CA GLN A 286 -23.87 -3.54 32.19
C GLN A 286 -24.10 -2.25 31.38
N PRO A 287 -25.28 -1.59 31.52
CA PRO A 287 -25.67 -0.46 30.68
C PRO A 287 -24.71 0.74 30.80
N GLN A 288 -24.22 1.04 31.99
CA GLN A 288 -23.26 2.13 32.21
C GLN A 288 -21.94 1.90 31.45
N HIS A 289 -21.43 0.66 31.44
CA HIS A 289 -20.20 0.32 30.73
C HIS A 289 -20.38 0.42 29.21
N VAL A 290 -21.51 -0.07 28.69
CA VAL A 290 -21.87 0.09 27.27
C VAL A 290 -21.97 1.57 26.89
N ALA A 291 -22.63 2.37 27.73
CA ALA A 291 -22.79 3.79 27.48
C ALA A 291 -21.45 4.52 27.38
N VAL A 292 -20.51 4.22 28.27
CA VAL A 292 -19.16 4.81 28.24
C VAL A 292 -18.43 4.43 26.94
N ILE A 293 -18.43 3.14 26.57
CA ILE A 293 -17.71 2.66 25.38
C ILE A 293 -18.26 3.30 24.10
N LEU A 294 -19.59 3.28 23.92
CA LEU A 294 -20.21 3.82 22.71
C LEU A 294 -20.04 5.34 22.62
N ASN A 295 -20.21 6.08 23.72
CA ASN A 295 -19.97 7.52 23.73
C ASN A 295 -18.50 7.87 23.48
N GLN A 296 -17.57 7.06 24.00
CA GLN A 296 -16.15 7.24 23.73
C GLN A 296 -15.83 7.02 22.25
N GLU A 297 -16.34 5.94 21.63
CA GLU A 297 -16.14 5.66 20.21
C GLU A 297 -16.69 6.80 19.32
N ILE A 298 -17.92 7.25 19.59
CA ILE A 298 -18.53 8.38 18.86
C ILE A 298 -17.68 9.64 19.02
N ARG A 299 -17.31 9.99 20.26
CA ARG A 299 -16.52 11.20 20.57
C ARG A 299 -15.14 11.18 19.90
N GLU A 300 -14.48 10.02 19.86
CA GLU A 300 -13.19 9.87 19.20
C GLU A 300 -13.30 10.10 17.69
N LEU A 301 -14.33 9.54 17.04
CA LEU A 301 -14.59 9.74 15.61
C LEU A 301 -14.94 11.20 15.28
N GLU A 302 -15.79 11.84 16.09
CA GLU A 302 -16.15 13.25 15.93
C GLU A 302 -14.94 14.17 16.09
N ARG A 303 -14.13 13.95 17.14
CA ARG A 303 -12.90 14.72 17.37
C ARG A 303 -11.92 14.58 16.20
N GLN A 304 -11.77 13.38 15.65
CA GLN A 304 -10.92 13.15 14.47
C GLN A 304 -11.46 13.88 13.24
N GLN A 305 -12.77 13.85 13.01
CA GLN A 305 -13.41 14.57 11.91
C GLN A 305 -13.19 16.08 12.05
N GLU A 306 -13.46 16.65 13.22
CA GLU A 306 -13.28 18.08 13.50
C GLU A 306 -11.83 18.54 13.25
N GLN A 307 -10.84 17.76 13.71
CA GLN A 307 -9.43 18.05 13.48
C GLN A 307 -9.08 18.04 11.99
N LEU A 308 -9.54 17.04 11.24
CA LEU A 308 -9.29 16.93 9.80
C LEU A 308 -9.99 18.04 9.01
N VAL A 309 -11.24 18.35 9.36
CA VAL A 309 -12.00 19.46 8.77
C VAL A 309 -11.32 20.79 9.05
N LYS A 310 -10.81 21.02 10.28
CA LYS A 310 -10.05 22.24 10.61
C LYS A 310 -8.81 22.39 9.73
N ILE A 311 -8.07 21.31 9.46
CA ILE A 311 -6.95 21.32 8.52
C ILE A 311 -7.41 21.70 7.11
N CYS A 312 -8.52 21.12 6.64
CA CYS A 312 -9.07 21.43 5.31
C CYS A 312 -9.56 22.89 5.21
N LYS A 313 -10.20 23.44 6.24
CA LYS A 313 -10.63 24.85 6.30
C LYS A 313 -9.44 25.79 6.22
N ASN A 314 -8.41 25.53 7.02
CA ASN A 314 -7.17 26.32 6.99
C ASN A 314 -6.47 26.24 5.63
N CYS A 315 -6.45 25.07 4.99
CA CYS A 315 -5.82 24.86 3.68
C CYS A 315 -6.56 25.57 2.54
N THR A 316 -7.90 25.61 2.59
CA THR A 316 -8.73 26.18 1.53
C THR A 316 -9.06 27.65 1.74
N GLY A 317 -8.90 28.17 2.97
CA GLY A 317 -9.41 29.48 3.37
C GLY A 317 -10.94 29.54 3.41
N CYS A 318 -11.62 28.41 3.22
CA CYS A 318 -13.08 28.31 3.20
C CYS A 318 -13.56 27.81 4.56
N PHE A 319 -14.47 28.55 5.19
CA PHE A 319 -15.03 28.21 6.50
C PHE A 319 -16.42 27.58 6.43
N ASP A 320 -16.94 27.37 5.22
CA ASP A 320 -18.24 26.76 4.98
C ASP A 320 -18.33 25.34 5.54
N ARG A 321 -19.57 24.86 5.63
CA ARG A 321 -19.88 23.49 6.07
C ARG A 321 -19.43 22.43 5.05
N HIS A 322 -19.33 22.79 3.78
CA HIS A 322 -18.93 21.90 2.69
C HIS A 322 -17.62 22.38 2.05
N ILE A 323 -16.59 21.54 2.09
CA ILE A 323 -15.27 21.85 1.50
C ILE A 323 -15.14 21.08 0.17
N PRO A 324 -15.21 21.74 -1.00
CA PRO A 324 -15.25 21.07 -2.31
C PRO A 324 -13.87 20.60 -2.81
N CYS A 325 -12.98 20.16 -1.91
CA CYS A 325 -11.63 19.72 -2.28
C CYS A 325 -11.63 18.31 -2.86
N VAL A 326 -11.05 18.14 -4.05
CA VAL A 326 -10.94 16.85 -4.77
C VAL A 326 -9.49 16.41 -5.01
N SER A 327 -8.52 17.04 -4.34
CA SER A 327 -7.10 16.77 -4.57
C SER A 327 -6.68 15.37 -4.11
N LEU A 328 -6.48 14.47 -5.07
CA LEU A 328 -6.01 13.09 -4.84
C LEU A 328 -4.56 13.00 -4.33
N ASN A 329 -3.81 14.11 -4.41
CA ASN A 329 -2.46 14.18 -3.84
C ASN A 329 -2.48 14.50 -2.34
N CYS A 330 -3.62 14.94 -1.80
CA CYS A 330 -3.75 15.28 -0.40
C CYS A 330 -4.04 14.03 0.46
N PRO A 331 -3.18 13.66 1.42
CA PRO A 331 -3.44 12.52 2.31
C PRO A 331 -4.63 12.77 3.26
N VAL A 332 -4.97 14.04 3.53
CA VAL A 332 -6.09 14.42 4.40
C VAL A 332 -7.42 14.05 3.76
N LEU A 333 -7.55 14.12 2.43
CA LEU A 333 -8.77 13.74 1.71
C LEU A 333 -9.19 12.29 2.02
N PHE A 334 -8.25 11.35 1.91
CA PHE A 334 -8.50 9.93 2.16
C PHE A 334 -8.79 9.65 3.63
N LYS A 335 -8.09 10.33 4.54
CA LYS A 335 -8.33 10.22 5.99
C LYS A 335 -9.74 10.72 6.34
N LEU A 336 -10.13 11.88 5.82
CA LEU A 336 -11.43 12.49 6.06
C LEU A 336 -12.55 11.63 5.48
N SER A 337 -12.42 11.12 4.25
CA SER A 337 -13.40 10.20 3.66
C SER A 337 -13.58 8.94 4.51
N ARG A 338 -12.50 8.35 5.02
CA ARG A 338 -12.56 7.19 5.92
C ARG A 338 -13.27 7.50 7.23
N VAL A 339 -12.90 8.60 7.90
CA VAL A 339 -13.53 9.00 9.17
C VAL A 339 -15.01 9.32 8.94
N ASN A 340 -15.38 10.00 7.86
CA ASN A 340 -16.78 10.25 7.51
C ASN A 340 -17.56 8.94 7.32
N ARG A 341 -16.95 7.94 6.67
CA ARG A 341 -17.55 6.61 6.50
C ARG A 341 -17.73 5.88 7.84
N GLU A 342 -16.77 5.98 8.76
CA GLU A 342 -16.90 5.39 10.09
C GLU A 342 -17.97 6.12 10.92
N LEU A 343 -18.00 7.45 10.85
CA LEU A 343 -18.98 8.31 11.53
C LEU A 343 -20.41 8.12 10.99
N SER A 344 -20.60 7.60 9.78
CA SER A 344 -21.93 7.20 9.28
C SER A 344 -22.63 6.15 10.17
N LYS A 345 -21.88 5.43 11.00
CA LYS A 345 -22.42 4.50 12.01
C LYS A 345 -22.88 5.20 13.29
N ALA A 346 -22.41 6.43 13.57
CA ALA A 346 -22.70 7.13 14.82
C ALA A 346 -24.21 7.31 15.11
N PRO A 347 -25.09 7.62 14.13
CA PRO A 347 -26.53 7.67 14.37
C PRO A 347 -27.10 6.34 14.88
N TYR A 348 -26.63 5.21 14.32
CA TYR A 348 -27.03 3.89 14.79
C TYR A 348 -26.50 3.59 16.19
N LEU A 349 -25.27 3.97 16.51
CA LEU A 349 -24.72 3.82 17.85
C LEU A 349 -25.47 4.67 18.89
N ARG A 350 -25.90 5.88 18.51
CA ARG A 350 -26.77 6.73 19.35
C ARG A 350 -28.14 6.09 19.59
N GLN A 351 -28.75 5.52 18.54
CA GLN A 351 -30.01 4.80 18.70
C GLN A 351 -29.89 3.60 19.65
N LEU A 352 -28.73 2.93 19.68
CA LEU A 352 -28.48 1.86 20.66
C LEU A 352 -28.32 2.40 22.09
N LEU A 353 -27.79 3.60 22.27
CA LEU A 353 -27.71 4.27 23.58
C LEU A 353 -29.09 4.63 24.12
N ASP A 354 -30.01 5.08 23.26
CA ASP A 354 -31.38 5.45 23.64
C ASP A 354 -32.24 4.24 24.12
N GLN A 355 -31.73 3.02 24.00
CA GLN A 355 -32.41 1.78 24.44
C GLN A 355 -32.13 1.43 25.91
N PHE A 356 -31.34 2.23 26.63
CA PHE A 356 -30.88 1.97 28.00
C PHE A 356 -31.27 3.05 29.00
#